data_AF-A0A6N2IHD0-F1
#
_entry.id   AF-A0A6N2IHD0-F1
#
_cell.length_a   1.000
_cell.length_b   1.000
_cell.length_c   1.000
_cell.angle_alpha   90.00
_cell.angle_beta   90.00
_cell.angle_gamma   90.00
#
_symmetry.space_group_name_H-M   'P 1'
#
loop_
_entity.id
_entity.type
_entity.pdbx_description
1 polymer ?
#
loop_
_entity_poly.entity_id
_entity_poly.type
_entity_poly.pdbx_seq_one_letter_code
_entity_poly.pdbx_strand_id
1 'polypeptide(L)'
;MSRRLRVRQAQTVLPFGVGAVFDIQGESFVATGIGDWPRRRQEVESPRLASRLGVSAFYAAPPAADDRFDRPDAAGAPYIRFPSWLFCGACRRMIRWRIADEKAGVPPRCPGCSPVRRLAPMRFVQICAGGHLGDVDWWFWAHSRLDPAARQSCDTRDRLRFNVSERATGLEALSVLCTAKGCGAGRDLLDVLGTHGMRCSGRNPWQRRGEAADCTKPVQVVQRTAGNLYYPVVSSALDIPESDAPAALTDEALAERVRSSDMWVPLCRAHGGPAEDAFRGLLKDETGADDALLDALLAEETGSAPPPPARADGASDEPASPDLSREEWAAFMSPAPPATRDFAVRESELGLGQEDAEPWVSLRERFGRVVLADRLREVRALQGFRRVSPTSAFVPADTARRLRWLPAVEVFGEGLFLTLDKDELTKWEDDDRVRRRVAGLRTDLGRSFQQDRLGTVTGAELSPRFVLLHTLGHLLIRQLSFESGYSTASLRERVYARPEHDQYGVLVYTAAGDAEGTLGGLVQQGEPPRLAETLLRMAEAAAWCSADPLCAEHSGQGFDNLNRAACHACALLPETSCETGNTLLDRALVVGGDQVPGYFEPVVAQARSAAAAAVERRPR
;
A
#
# COMPACT_ATOMS: atom_id res chain seq x y z
N MET A 1 30.80 16.72 16.57
CA MET A 1 29.93 15.53 16.48
C MET A 1 29.63 15.27 15.01
N SER A 2 29.92 14.06 14.52
CA SER A 2 29.53 13.66 13.16
C SER A 2 28.00 13.61 13.08
N ARG A 3 27.41 14.23 12.06
CA ARG A 3 25.95 14.29 11.91
C ARG A 3 25.41 12.90 11.58
N ARG A 4 24.41 12.45 12.33
CA ARG A 4 23.71 11.18 12.11
C ARG A 4 22.33 11.43 11.52
N LEU A 5 21.95 10.63 10.54
CA LEU A 5 20.60 10.58 9.96
C LEU A 5 19.97 9.27 10.44
N ARG A 6 18.77 9.34 11.01
CA ARG A 6 18.03 8.18 11.51
C ARG A 6 16.70 8.08 10.77
N VAL A 7 16.26 6.86 10.53
CA VAL A 7 14.96 6.51 9.95
C VAL A 7 14.35 5.41 10.81
N ARG A 8 13.02 5.41 10.99
CA ARG A 8 12.36 4.34 11.74
C ARG A 8 12.48 3.03 10.95
N GLN A 9 12.68 1.90 11.62
CA GLN A 9 12.84 0.61 10.95
C GLN A 9 11.63 0.27 10.05
N ALA A 10 10.39 0.50 10.54
CA ALA A 10 9.15 0.37 9.77
C ALA A 10 9.19 1.15 8.44
N GLN A 11 9.78 2.34 8.46
CA GLN A 11 9.89 3.20 7.29
C GLN A 11 10.82 2.67 6.20
N THR A 12 11.68 1.69 6.51
CA THR A 12 12.55 1.00 5.53
C THR A 12 11.82 -0.01 4.65
N VAL A 13 10.55 -0.31 4.98
CA VAL A 13 9.62 -1.07 4.13
C VAL A 13 8.58 -0.11 3.54
N LEU A 14 7.93 0.70 4.40
CA LEU A 14 6.92 1.68 3.99
C LEU A 14 6.98 2.94 4.87
N PRO A 15 7.06 4.15 4.31
CA PRO A 15 6.95 4.48 2.88
C PRO A 15 8.30 4.56 2.14
N PHE A 16 9.44 4.43 2.85
CA PHE A 16 10.77 4.67 2.29
C PHE A 16 11.53 3.37 1.97
N GLY A 17 10.81 2.37 1.46
CA GLY A 17 11.36 1.10 1.01
C GLY A 17 12.23 1.20 -0.23
N VAL A 18 12.78 0.06 -0.69
CA VAL A 18 13.63 -0.03 -1.90
C VAL A 18 13.05 0.79 -3.05
N GLY A 19 13.85 1.70 -3.62
CA GLY A 19 13.45 2.57 -4.72
C GLY A 19 12.67 3.84 -4.32
N ALA A 20 12.25 3.99 -3.07
CA ALA A 20 11.60 5.20 -2.59
C ALA A 20 12.62 6.33 -2.38
N VAL A 21 12.19 7.57 -2.67
CA VAL A 21 12.97 8.78 -2.36
C VAL A 21 12.62 9.24 -0.95
N PHE A 22 13.64 9.52 -0.15
CA PHE A 22 13.52 9.94 1.25
C PHE A 22 14.25 11.27 1.48
N ASP A 23 13.50 12.28 1.93
CA ASP A 23 14.05 13.56 2.34
C ASP A 23 14.27 13.61 3.85
N ILE A 24 15.44 14.08 4.26
CA ILE A 24 15.75 14.27 5.68
C ILE A 24 16.69 15.46 5.87
N GLN A 25 16.29 16.39 6.75
CA GLN A 25 17.12 17.55 7.13
C GLN A 25 17.68 18.37 5.93
N GLY A 26 16.87 18.53 4.88
CA GLY A 26 17.24 19.30 3.67
C GLY A 26 18.13 18.55 2.67
N GLU A 27 18.33 17.25 2.87
CA GLU A 27 18.96 16.34 1.90
C GLU A 27 17.95 15.32 1.39
N SER A 28 18.29 14.66 0.29
CA SER A 28 17.46 13.68 -0.39
C SER A 28 18.28 12.45 -0.74
N PHE A 29 17.70 11.28 -0.50
CA PHE A 29 18.30 9.97 -0.74
C PHE A 29 17.29 9.05 -1.42
N VAL A 30 17.77 7.93 -1.96
CA VAL A 30 16.92 6.84 -2.46
C VAL A 30 17.39 5.53 -1.83
N ALA A 31 16.45 4.70 -1.39
CA ALA A 31 16.74 3.38 -0.87
C ALA A 31 17.24 2.45 -1.99
N THR A 32 18.33 1.73 -1.73
CA THR A 32 18.93 0.82 -2.71
C THR A 32 18.28 -0.57 -2.69
N GLY A 33 18.60 -1.40 -3.68
CA GLY A 33 18.13 -2.79 -3.75
C GLY A 33 18.63 -3.63 -2.58
N ILE A 34 17.91 -4.71 -2.27
CA ILE A 34 18.25 -5.55 -1.10
C ILE A 34 19.57 -6.32 -1.24
N GLY A 35 20.16 -6.36 -2.44
CA GLY A 35 21.51 -6.88 -2.65
C GLY A 35 22.61 -6.08 -1.93
N ASP A 36 22.35 -4.82 -1.60
CA ASP A 36 23.29 -3.94 -0.88
C ASP A 36 23.07 -3.95 0.64
N TRP A 37 22.08 -4.71 1.13
CA TRP A 37 21.81 -4.81 2.57
C TRP A 37 22.99 -5.50 3.30
N PRO A 38 23.27 -5.09 4.55
CA PRO A 38 24.34 -5.69 5.33
C PRO A 38 24.11 -7.18 5.61
N ARG A 39 25.21 -7.93 5.73
CA ARG A 39 25.16 -9.37 6.07
C ARG A 39 24.52 -9.64 7.42
N ARG A 40 24.77 -8.77 8.41
CA ARG A 40 24.06 -8.81 9.69
C ARG A 40 22.70 -8.20 9.47
N ARG A 41 21.67 -9.02 9.61
CA ARG A 41 20.25 -8.70 9.41
C ARG A 41 19.44 -9.45 10.46
N GLN A 42 18.31 -8.90 10.85
CA GLN A 42 17.42 -9.53 11.83
C GLN A 42 16.36 -10.30 11.05
N GLU A 43 16.24 -11.60 11.32
CA GLU A 43 15.20 -12.43 10.72
C GLU A 43 13.83 -12.04 11.29
N VAL A 44 12.82 -12.03 10.41
CA VAL A 44 11.42 -11.82 10.77
C VAL A 44 10.66 -13.09 10.39
N GLU A 45 10.26 -13.86 11.38
CA GLU A 45 9.56 -15.12 11.13
C GLU A 45 8.10 -14.85 10.74
N SER A 46 7.71 -15.35 9.57
CA SER A 46 6.30 -15.46 9.13
C SER A 46 6.16 -16.60 8.11
N PRO A 47 6.08 -17.86 8.56
CA PRO A 47 6.05 -19.02 7.68
C PRO A 47 4.90 -18.99 6.67
N ARG A 48 3.70 -18.57 7.12
CA ARG A 48 2.50 -18.43 6.29
C ARG A 48 2.73 -17.47 5.13
N LEU A 49 3.28 -16.29 5.41
CA LEU A 49 3.55 -15.29 4.38
C LEU A 49 4.69 -15.73 3.45
N ALA A 50 5.74 -16.36 3.99
CA ALA A 50 6.88 -16.84 3.21
C ALA A 50 6.46 -17.92 2.19
N SER A 51 5.67 -18.91 2.64
CA SER A 51 5.10 -19.96 1.78
C SER A 51 4.27 -19.36 0.64
N ARG A 52 3.34 -18.44 0.97
CA ARG A 52 2.44 -17.81 0.00
C ARG A 52 3.13 -16.86 -0.98
N LEU A 53 4.29 -16.31 -0.63
CA LEU A 53 5.12 -15.48 -1.51
C LEU A 53 6.23 -16.26 -2.22
N GLY A 54 6.41 -17.56 -1.92
CA GLY A 54 7.49 -18.37 -2.50
C GLY A 54 8.91 -17.92 -2.10
N VAL A 55 9.07 -17.31 -0.92
CA VAL A 55 10.37 -16.81 -0.42
C VAL A 55 10.89 -17.66 0.74
N SER A 56 12.21 -17.72 0.90
CA SER A 56 12.85 -18.53 1.93
C SER A 56 12.92 -17.86 3.29
N ALA A 57 12.86 -16.53 3.36
CA ALA A 57 13.00 -15.78 4.61
C ALA A 57 12.59 -14.31 4.45
N PHE A 58 12.35 -13.65 5.58
CA PHE A 58 12.23 -12.20 5.67
C PHE A 58 13.26 -11.60 6.61
N TYR A 59 13.67 -10.36 6.31
CA TYR A 59 14.65 -9.66 7.16
C TYR A 59 14.31 -8.19 7.36
N ALA A 60 14.45 -7.74 8.60
CA ALA A 60 14.36 -6.33 8.96
C ALA A 60 15.73 -5.64 8.83
N ALA A 61 15.68 -4.34 8.53
CA ALA A 61 16.87 -3.49 8.53
C ALA A 61 17.52 -3.53 9.93
N PRO A 62 18.85 -3.58 10.06
CA PRO A 62 19.48 -3.66 11.39
C PRO A 62 19.06 -2.48 12.27
N PRO A 63 18.63 -2.72 13.52
CA PRO A 63 18.25 -1.64 14.42
C PRO A 63 19.48 -0.79 14.77
N ALA A 64 19.29 0.52 14.82
CA ALA A 64 20.19 1.40 15.57
C ALA A 64 19.84 1.24 17.05
N ALA A 65 20.84 1.05 17.92
CA ALA A 65 20.60 0.78 19.32
C ALA A 65 20.30 2.09 20.07
N ASP A 66 21.31 2.96 20.19
CA ASP A 66 21.24 4.26 20.88
C ASP A 66 22.58 4.97 20.80
N ASP A 67 22.65 6.29 21.05
CA ASP A 67 23.91 7.05 20.94
C ASP A 67 25.09 6.49 21.76
N ARG A 68 24.78 5.76 22.84
CA ARG A 68 25.74 5.12 23.74
C ARG A 68 26.28 3.77 23.24
N PHE A 69 25.51 3.06 22.40
CA PHE A 69 25.83 1.71 21.90
C PHE A 69 25.98 1.65 20.38
N ASP A 70 25.59 2.73 19.68
CA ASP A 70 25.73 2.92 18.25
C ASP A 70 27.21 3.00 17.90
N ARG A 71 27.70 1.97 17.20
CA ARG A 71 29.00 2.05 16.53
C ARG A 71 28.91 3.11 15.43
N PRO A 72 29.82 4.11 15.40
CA PRO A 72 30.02 4.89 14.19
C PRO A 72 30.17 3.93 13.00
N ASP A 73 29.41 4.17 11.93
CA ASP A 73 29.38 3.33 10.72
C ASP A 73 28.75 1.93 10.87
N ALA A 74 27.89 1.71 11.87
CA ALA A 74 27.01 0.53 11.88
C ALA A 74 26.16 0.50 10.60
N ALA A 75 26.21 -0.62 9.88
CA ALA A 75 25.50 -0.75 8.61
C ALA A 75 23.99 -0.83 8.85
N GLY A 76 23.27 0.23 8.48
CA GLY A 76 21.80 0.24 8.41
C GLY A 76 21.29 -0.16 7.02
N ALA A 77 20.00 0.06 6.78
CA ALA A 77 19.47 -0.04 5.42
C ALA A 77 20.22 0.92 4.48
N PRO A 78 20.65 0.46 3.30
CA PRO A 78 21.46 1.25 2.38
C PRO A 78 20.64 2.28 1.60
N TYR A 79 21.04 3.55 1.73
CA TYR A 79 20.52 4.69 0.96
C TYR A 79 21.67 5.42 0.26
N ILE A 80 21.42 5.91 -0.95
CA ILE A 80 22.37 6.74 -1.70
C ILE A 80 21.79 8.11 -1.99
N ARG A 81 22.65 9.13 -2.12
CA ARG A 81 22.19 10.48 -2.45
C ARG A 81 21.52 10.50 -3.81
N PHE A 82 20.31 11.04 -3.83
CA PHE A 82 19.56 11.24 -5.06
C PHE A 82 18.54 12.36 -4.85
N PRO A 83 18.38 13.30 -5.80
CA PRO A 83 19.06 13.40 -7.10
C PRO A 83 20.56 13.68 -6.98
N SER A 84 21.34 13.31 -8.00
CA SER A 84 22.78 13.61 -8.02
C SER A 84 23.04 15.08 -8.33
N TRP A 85 22.14 15.76 -9.05
CA TRP A 85 22.22 17.19 -9.25
C TRP A 85 21.75 17.97 -8.02
N LEU A 86 22.65 18.78 -7.48
CA LEU A 86 22.41 19.72 -6.40
C LEU A 86 22.65 21.15 -6.88
N PHE A 87 22.14 22.15 -6.18
CA PHE A 87 22.41 23.55 -6.47
C PHE A 87 22.71 24.37 -5.22
N CYS A 88 23.47 25.44 -5.37
CA CYS A 88 23.74 26.40 -4.30
C CYS A 88 22.64 27.48 -4.25
N GLY A 89 21.99 27.66 -3.11
CA GLY A 89 20.98 28.71 -2.94
C GLY A 89 21.53 30.14 -3.07
N ALA A 90 22.83 30.35 -2.89
CA ALA A 90 23.47 31.66 -3.00
C ALA A 90 23.99 31.95 -4.42
N CYS A 91 24.99 31.19 -4.91
CA CYS A 91 25.60 31.46 -6.22
C CYS A 91 24.85 30.82 -7.41
N ARG A 92 23.78 30.06 -7.13
CA ARG A 92 22.94 29.37 -8.13
C ARG A 92 23.66 28.31 -8.97
N ARG A 93 24.94 28.00 -8.69
CA ARG A 93 25.69 26.95 -9.39
C ARG A 93 25.05 25.58 -9.15
N MET A 94 24.83 24.84 -10.23
CA MET A 94 24.46 23.43 -10.18
C MET A 94 25.72 22.57 -10.16
N ILE A 95 25.70 21.52 -9.36
CA ILE A 95 26.82 20.61 -9.16
C ILE A 95 26.27 19.19 -9.16
N ARG A 96 26.84 18.36 -10.03
CA ARG A 96 26.56 16.93 -10.01
C ARG A 96 27.44 16.27 -8.95
N TRP A 97 26.81 15.84 -7.87
CA TRP A 97 27.46 15.20 -6.73
C TRP A 97 27.58 13.70 -6.97
N ARG A 98 28.81 13.17 -6.96
CA ARG A 98 29.08 11.75 -7.22
C ARG A 98 29.22 11.01 -5.90
N ILE A 99 29.08 9.68 -5.95
CA ILE A 99 29.36 8.80 -4.80
C ILE A 99 30.77 9.05 -4.25
N ALA A 100 31.76 9.28 -5.11
CA ALA A 100 33.14 9.61 -4.71
C ALA A 100 33.28 10.96 -4.00
N ASP A 101 32.29 11.86 -4.11
CA ASP A 101 32.29 13.15 -3.42
C ASP A 101 31.63 13.05 -2.03
N GLU A 102 30.95 11.94 -1.69
CA GLU A 102 30.32 11.72 -0.40
C GLU A 102 31.33 11.60 0.74
N LYS A 103 30.97 12.19 1.89
CA LYS A 103 31.74 12.09 3.13
C LYS A 103 30.77 11.82 4.28
N ALA A 104 31.05 10.77 5.06
CA ALA A 104 30.21 10.36 6.17
C ALA A 104 29.94 11.53 7.13
N GLY A 105 28.66 11.77 7.44
CA GLY A 105 28.22 12.81 8.36
C GLY A 105 28.45 14.26 7.89
N VAL A 106 28.84 14.49 6.63
CA VAL A 106 29.08 15.84 6.10
C VAL A 106 28.11 16.12 4.95
N PRO A 107 27.24 17.14 5.06
CA PRO A 107 26.38 17.51 3.95
C PRO A 107 27.18 18.08 2.78
N PRO A 108 26.69 17.96 1.53
CA PRO A 108 27.30 18.57 0.36
C PRO A 108 27.44 20.08 0.50
N ARG A 109 28.64 20.58 0.20
CA ARG A 109 29.01 22.00 0.36
C ARG A 109 29.39 22.61 -0.98
N CYS A 110 28.99 23.86 -1.20
CA CYS A 110 29.34 24.62 -2.39
C CYS A 110 30.83 25.01 -2.34
N PRO A 111 31.65 24.61 -3.34
CA PRO A 111 33.07 24.94 -3.37
C PRO A 111 33.35 26.40 -3.78
N GLY A 112 32.37 27.11 -4.33
CA GLY A 112 32.55 28.45 -4.90
C GLY A 112 31.99 29.60 -4.04
N CYS A 113 31.55 29.34 -2.81
CA CYS A 113 30.97 30.36 -1.93
C CYS A 113 31.80 30.52 -0.66
N SER A 114 32.01 31.78 -0.27
CA SER A 114 32.46 32.17 1.07
C SER A 114 31.43 33.16 1.66
N PRO A 115 30.80 32.86 2.81
CA PRO A 115 30.93 31.65 3.61
C PRO A 115 30.37 30.41 2.88
N VAL A 116 30.87 29.23 3.25
CA VAL A 116 30.48 27.96 2.63
C VAL A 116 29.00 27.69 2.83
N ARG A 117 28.29 27.38 1.75
CA ARG A 117 26.85 27.10 1.75
C ARG A 117 26.59 25.62 1.51
N ARG A 118 25.55 25.07 2.16
CA ARG A 118 25.04 23.73 1.87
C ARG A 118 24.38 23.73 0.48
N LEU A 119 24.58 22.66 -0.28
CA LEU A 119 23.88 22.45 -1.55
C LEU A 119 22.50 21.84 -1.28
N ALA A 120 21.49 22.27 -2.03
CA ALA A 120 20.15 21.73 -2.00
C ALA A 120 19.91 20.77 -3.18
N PRO A 121 19.18 19.67 -3.00
CA PRO A 121 18.85 18.75 -4.10
C PRO A 121 17.93 19.40 -5.13
N MET A 122 18.12 19.07 -6.41
CA MET A 122 17.15 19.44 -7.44
C MET A 122 15.77 18.84 -7.13
N ARG A 123 14.71 19.56 -7.48
CA ARG A 123 13.32 19.18 -7.16
C ARG A 123 12.66 18.29 -8.22
N PHE A 124 13.28 18.15 -9.39
CA PHE A 124 12.72 17.41 -10.50
C PHE A 124 13.61 16.22 -10.85
N VAL A 125 12.95 15.11 -11.15
CA VAL A 125 13.56 13.83 -11.48
C VAL A 125 12.83 13.24 -12.67
N GLN A 126 13.44 12.24 -13.28
CA GLN A 126 12.88 11.58 -14.45
C GLN A 126 12.55 10.13 -14.11
N ILE A 127 11.38 9.67 -14.56
CA ILE A 127 10.89 8.29 -14.38
C ILE A 127 10.38 7.71 -15.70
N CYS A 128 10.31 6.40 -15.82
CA CYS A 128 9.66 5.73 -16.94
C CYS A 128 8.80 4.55 -16.47
N ALA A 129 7.88 4.09 -17.32
CA ALA A 129 7.02 2.93 -17.04
C ALA A 129 7.78 1.57 -17.01
N GLY A 130 9.11 1.60 -17.16
CA GLY A 130 10.01 0.47 -16.90
C GLY A 130 10.53 0.45 -15.45
N GLY A 131 10.11 1.40 -14.62
CA GLY A 131 10.50 1.48 -13.21
C GLY A 131 11.83 2.20 -12.94
N HIS A 132 12.53 2.67 -13.99
CA HIS A 132 13.78 3.41 -13.83
C HIS A 132 13.57 4.81 -13.29
N LEU A 133 14.43 5.20 -12.36
CA LEU A 133 14.57 6.54 -11.79
C LEU A 133 15.91 7.17 -12.19
N GLY A 134 15.91 8.45 -12.52
CA GLY A 134 17.14 9.17 -12.83
C GLY A 134 17.04 10.68 -12.62
N ASP A 135 18.18 11.35 -12.68
CA ASP A 135 18.21 12.80 -12.82
C ASP A 135 17.66 13.23 -14.19
N VAL A 136 17.03 14.40 -14.24
CA VAL A 136 16.75 15.08 -15.51
C VAL A 136 18.08 15.40 -16.20
N ASP A 137 18.17 15.20 -17.52
CA ASP A 137 19.32 15.70 -18.30
C ASP A 137 19.22 17.23 -18.41
N TRP A 138 19.70 17.91 -17.36
CA TRP A 138 19.65 19.37 -17.24
C TRP A 138 20.43 20.10 -18.34
N TRP A 139 21.49 19.48 -18.87
CA TRP A 139 22.18 20.03 -20.02
C TRP A 139 21.25 19.99 -21.24
N PHE A 140 20.64 18.84 -21.52
CA PHE A 140 19.70 18.71 -22.63
C PHE A 140 18.51 19.68 -22.46
N TRP A 141 17.95 19.79 -21.24
CA TRP A 141 16.87 20.73 -20.92
C TRP A 141 17.23 22.17 -21.30
N ALA A 142 18.38 22.67 -20.85
CA ALA A 142 18.84 24.03 -21.13
C ALA A 142 19.06 24.30 -22.62
N HIS A 143 19.39 23.28 -23.42
CA HIS A 143 19.66 23.41 -24.85
C HIS A 143 18.52 22.89 -25.74
N SER A 144 17.40 22.47 -25.16
CA SER A 144 16.31 21.80 -25.89
C SER A 144 15.56 22.72 -26.85
N ARG A 145 15.57 24.04 -26.61
CA ARG A 145 15.03 25.07 -27.52
C ARG A 145 16.02 25.49 -28.63
N LEU A 146 17.27 25.02 -28.59
CA LEU A 146 18.24 25.27 -29.65
C LEU A 146 18.11 24.21 -30.75
N ASP A 147 18.40 24.64 -31.98
CA ASP A 147 18.54 23.73 -33.13
C ASP A 147 19.65 22.70 -32.88
N PRO A 148 19.55 21.49 -33.47
CA PRO A 148 20.50 20.40 -33.23
C PRO A 148 21.96 20.79 -33.44
N ALA A 149 22.27 21.59 -34.47
CA ALA A 149 23.63 22.05 -34.75
C ALA A 149 24.17 22.99 -33.64
N ALA A 150 23.36 23.95 -33.19
CA ALA A 150 23.73 24.87 -32.10
C ALA A 150 23.78 24.17 -30.73
N ARG A 151 23.02 23.09 -30.55
CA ARG A 151 23.11 22.24 -29.36
C ARG A 151 24.43 21.47 -29.33
N GLN A 152 24.87 20.94 -30.48
CA GLN A 152 26.11 20.17 -30.61
C GLN A 152 27.37 21.03 -30.45
N SER A 153 27.28 22.37 -30.53
CA SER A 153 28.44 23.24 -30.33
C SER A 153 28.84 23.43 -28.86
N CYS A 154 28.09 22.87 -27.90
CA CYS A 154 28.36 23.00 -26.47
C CYS A 154 28.62 21.63 -25.81
N ASP A 155 29.87 21.18 -25.80
CA ASP A 155 30.22 19.89 -25.17
C ASP A 155 30.32 19.96 -23.63
N THR A 156 30.23 21.16 -23.05
CA THR A 156 30.39 21.37 -21.61
C THR A 156 29.08 21.07 -20.87
N ARG A 157 28.97 19.85 -20.30
CA ARG A 157 27.74 19.38 -19.62
C ARG A 157 27.59 19.75 -18.14
N ASP A 158 28.63 20.28 -17.50
CA ASP A 158 28.68 20.51 -16.05
C ASP A 158 28.56 22.00 -15.63
N ARG A 159 28.67 22.94 -16.58
CA ARG A 159 28.56 24.39 -16.31
C ARG A 159 27.12 24.88 -16.39
N LEU A 160 26.32 24.47 -15.41
CA LEU A 160 24.91 24.86 -15.30
C LEU A 160 24.64 25.73 -14.07
N ARG A 161 23.65 26.62 -14.17
CA ARG A 161 23.10 27.40 -13.05
C ARG A 161 21.59 27.29 -13.00
N PHE A 162 21.06 27.20 -11.78
CA PHE A 162 19.63 27.18 -11.46
C PHE A 162 19.20 28.56 -10.98
N ASN A 163 18.59 29.35 -11.85
CA ASN A 163 18.22 30.72 -11.57
C ASN A 163 16.75 30.85 -11.16
N VAL A 164 16.49 31.87 -10.33
CA VAL A 164 15.14 32.27 -9.90
C VAL A 164 14.97 33.73 -10.30
N SER A 165 14.00 34.01 -11.15
CA SER A 165 13.59 35.35 -11.57
C SER A 165 12.73 35.98 -10.49
N GLU A 166 12.98 37.25 -10.18
CA GLU A 166 12.14 38.04 -9.28
C GLU A 166 10.90 38.62 -9.97
N ARG A 167 10.85 38.54 -11.32
CA ARG A 167 9.81 39.19 -12.14
C ARG A 167 8.67 38.26 -12.53
N ALA A 168 8.72 37.00 -12.12
CA ALA A 168 7.70 36.00 -12.42
C ALA A 168 7.40 35.18 -11.16
N THR A 169 6.23 34.57 -11.12
CA THR A 169 5.84 33.62 -10.07
C THR A 169 5.83 32.20 -10.66
N GLY A 170 5.57 31.18 -9.85
CA GLY A 170 5.42 29.82 -10.38
C GLY A 170 6.71 29.17 -10.94
N LEU A 171 6.55 28.30 -11.94
CA LEU A 171 7.62 27.52 -12.53
C LEU A 171 8.38 28.30 -13.62
N GLU A 172 7.73 29.25 -14.29
CA GLU A 172 8.34 30.16 -15.27
C GLU A 172 9.41 31.07 -14.64
N ALA A 173 9.32 31.31 -13.33
CA ALA A 173 10.35 32.03 -12.58
C ALA A 173 11.64 31.23 -12.44
N LEU A 174 11.61 29.91 -12.61
CA LEU A 174 12.74 29.03 -12.41
C LEU A 174 13.36 28.66 -13.76
N SER A 175 14.68 28.73 -13.90
CA SER A 175 15.36 28.40 -15.16
C SER A 175 16.70 27.71 -14.95
N VAL A 176 17.11 26.93 -15.96
CA VAL A 176 18.46 26.35 -16.04
C VAL A 176 19.21 26.99 -17.18
N LEU A 177 20.41 27.48 -16.89
CA LEU A 177 21.27 28.21 -17.82
C LEU A 177 22.64 27.56 -17.93
N CYS A 178 23.14 27.44 -19.16
CA CYS A 178 24.50 27.02 -19.45
C CYS A 178 25.45 28.22 -19.44
N THR A 179 26.43 28.17 -18.53
CA THR A 179 27.48 29.19 -18.41
C THR A 179 28.81 28.72 -19.01
N ALA A 180 28.76 27.79 -19.97
CA ALA A 180 29.91 27.47 -20.80
C ALA A 180 30.29 28.70 -21.65
N LYS A 181 31.59 28.88 -21.89
CA LYS A 181 32.11 30.03 -22.63
C LYS A 181 31.51 30.02 -24.04
N GLY A 182 30.77 31.06 -24.40
CA GLY A 182 30.16 31.22 -25.72
C GLY A 182 28.83 30.49 -25.95
N CYS A 183 28.23 29.84 -24.93
CA CYS A 183 26.97 29.12 -25.09
C CYS A 183 25.74 29.97 -24.72
N GLY A 184 25.57 30.31 -23.43
CA GLY A 184 24.42 31.11 -22.96
C GLY A 184 23.05 30.45 -23.09
N ALA A 185 22.97 29.18 -23.49
CA ALA A 185 21.70 28.46 -23.62
C ALA A 185 20.92 28.43 -22.29
N GLY A 186 19.60 28.54 -22.35
CA GLY A 186 18.79 28.44 -21.15
C GLY A 186 17.33 28.16 -21.46
N ARG A 187 16.65 27.57 -20.48
CA ARG A 187 15.23 27.28 -20.53
C ARG A 187 14.60 27.42 -19.15
N ASP A 188 13.44 28.07 -19.10
CA ASP A 188 12.55 28.11 -17.93
C ASP A 188 12.00 26.70 -17.61
N LEU A 189 11.27 26.57 -16.49
CA LEU A 189 10.68 25.32 -16.04
C LEU A 189 9.16 25.28 -16.20
N LEU A 190 8.56 26.23 -16.92
CA LEU A 190 7.09 26.34 -17.06
C LEU A 190 6.49 25.00 -17.51
N ASP A 191 7.07 24.42 -18.56
CA ASP A 191 6.65 23.15 -19.13
C ASP A 191 7.57 22.00 -18.73
N VAL A 192 8.20 22.01 -17.54
CA VAL A 192 9.17 20.95 -17.17
C VAL A 192 8.52 19.60 -16.90
N LEU A 193 7.23 19.57 -16.54
CA LEU A 193 6.54 18.33 -16.20
C LEU A 193 6.05 17.62 -17.47
N GLY A 194 6.21 16.30 -17.51
CA GLY A 194 5.80 15.48 -18.64
C GLY A 194 6.98 15.02 -19.51
N THR A 195 6.74 14.83 -20.81
CA THR A 195 7.70 14.19 -21.73
C THR A 195 8.36 15.22 -22.64
N HIS A 196 9.70 15.15 -22.76
CA HIS A 196 10.47 16.15 -23.51
C HIS A 196 11.57 15.56 -24.41
N GLY A 197 11.39 14.33 -24.90
CA GLY A 197 12.36 13.68 -25.80
C GLY A 197 13.68 13.26 -25.13
N MET A 198 13.73 13.27 -23.79
CA MET A 198 14.85 12.70 -23.03
C MET A 198 14.80 11.16 -23.07
N ARG A 199 15.98 10.54 -23.06
CA ARG A 199 16.12 9.08 -23.07
C ARG A 199 16.22 8.52 -21.66
N CYS A 200 15.62 7.35 -21.47
CA CYS A 200 15.77 6.60 -20.24
C CYS A 200 17.23 6.20 -20.02
N SER A 201 17.71 6.27 -18.78
CA SER A 201 19.05 5.81 -18.41
C SER A 201 19.21 4.29 -18.46
N GLY A 202 18.09 3.56 -18.56
CA GLY A 202 18.06 2.10 -18.51
C GLY A 202 18.40 1.51 -17.14
N ARG A 203 18.56 2.35 -16.11
CA ARG A 203 18.99 1.93 -14.76
C ARG A 203 18.48 2.89 -13.70
N ASN A 204 18.36 2.37 -12.48
CA ASN A 204 18.12 3.14 -11.27
C ASN A 204 19.44 3.73 -10.71
N PRO A 205 19.37 4.72 -9.80
CA PRO A 205 20.56 5.43 -9.30
C PRO A 205 21.57 4.55 -8.55
N TRP A 206 21.12 3.45 -7.93
CA TRP A 206 21.96 2.52 -7.18
C TRP A 206 22.58 1.42 -8.05
N GLN A 207 22.07 1.23 -9.26
CA GLN A 207 22.58 0.22 -10.19
C GLN A 207 23.84 0.72 -10.90
N ARG A 208 24.77 -0.20 -11.16
CA ARG A 208 26.01 0.11 -11.87
C ARG A 208 25.74 0.39 -13.35
N ARG A 209 26.68 1.03 -14.03
CA ARG A 209 26.55 1.36 -15.45
C ARG A 209 26.37 0.12 -16.35
N GLY A 210 26.99 -1.00 -15.98
CA GLY A 210 26.87 -2.26 -16.72
C GLY A 210 25.54 -2.99 -16.53
N GLU A 211 24.70 -2.54 -15.59
CA GLU A 211 23.36 -3.10 -15.35
C GLU A 211 22.26 -2.33 -16.09
N ALA A 212 22.65 -1.38 -16.96
CA ALA A 212 21.68 -0.62 -17.73
C ALA A 212 21.02 -1.50 -18.81
N ALA A 213 19.70 -1.62 -18.74
CA ALA A 213 18.88 -2.23 -19.78
C ALA A 213 18.66 -1.25 -20.94
N ASP A 214 18.47 -1.79 -22.16
CA ASP A 214 18.03 -0.97 -23.29
C ASP A 214 16.54 -0.64 -23.12
N CYS A 215 16.25 0.56 -22.62
CA CYS A 215 14.90 0.99 -22.29
C CYS A 215 14.44 2.10 -23.24
N THR A 216 13.46 1.76 -24.08
CA THR A 216 12.86 2.67 -25.06
C THR A 216 11.60 3.39 -24.55
N LYS A 217 11.16 3.08 -23.33
CA LYS A 217 9.96 3.68 -22.73
C LYS A 217 10.14 5.20 -22.55
N PRO A 218 9.09 6.01 -22.81
CA PRO A 218 9.17 7.45 -22.67
C PRO A 218 9.45 7.84 -21.22
N VAL A 219 10.28 8.86 -21.07
CA VAL A 219 10.62 9.43 -19.77
C VAL A 219 9.70 10.59 -19.46
N GLN A 220 9.15 10.59 -18.25
CA GLN A 220 8.38 11.69 -17.68
C GLN A 220 9.20 12.39 -16.62
N VAL A 221 9.26 13.72 -16.67
CA VAL A 221 9.80 14.53 -15.60
C VAL A 221 8.68 14.84 -14.61
N VAL A 222 8.97 14.59 -13.34
CA VAL A 222 8.05 14.79 -12.22
C VAL A 222 8.76 15.51 -11.09
N GLN A 223 7.98 16.06 -10.15
CA GLN A 223 8.54 16.48 -8.88
C GLN A 223 9.01 15.24 -8.10
N ARG A 224 10.14 15.33 -7.39
CA ARG A 224 10.68 14.22 -6.58
C ARG A 224 9.80 13.80 -5.39
N THR A 225 8.71 14.52 -5.14
CA THR A 225 7.68 14.24 -4.13
C THR A 225 6.34 13.88 -4.75
N ALA A 226 6.29 13.64 -6.07
CA ALA A 226 5.05 13.27 -6.76
C ALA A 226 4.62 11.84 -6.39
N GLY A 227 3.32 11.61 -6.20
CA GLY A 227 2.79 10.29 -5.83
C GLY A 227 3.07 9.21 -6.88
N ASN A 228 3.11 9.57 -8.16
CA ASN A 228 3.44 8.63 -9.24
C ASN A 228 4.93 8.27 -9.35
N LEU A 229 5.78 8.79 -8.44
CA LEU A 229 7.19 8.43 -8.37
C LEU A 229 7.37 7.02 -7.84
N TYR A 230 6.51 6.56 -6.92
CA TYR A 230 6.72 5.31 -6.19
C TYR A 230 5.38 4.71 -5.74
N TYR A 231 5.05 3.54 -6.27
CA TYR A 231 3.93 2.71 -5.81
C TYR A 231 4.50 1.43 -5.18
N PRO A 232 4.57 1.34 -3.85
CA PRO A 232 5.10 0.16 -3.19
C PRO A 232 4.16 -1.04 -3.38
N VAL A 233 4.74 -2.23 -3.52
CA VAL A 233 4.01 -3.49 -3.51
C VAL A 233 4.37 -4.25 -2.24
N VAL A 234 3.43 -4.26 -1.31
CA VAL A 234 3.60 -4.86 0.02
C VAL A 234 2.54 -5.92 0.24
N SER A 235 2.95 -7.03 0.82
CA SER A 235 2.05 -8.05 1.35
C SER A 235 2.20 -8.09 2.87
N SER A 236 1.08 -8.23 3.57
CA SER A 236 1.09 -8.35 5.02
C SER A 236 0.24 -9.50 5.51
N ALA A 237 0.70 -10.10 6.60
CA ALA A 237 0.05 -11.21 7.27
C ALA A 237 -0.06 -10.89 8.76
N LEU A 238 -1.24 -11.13 9.32
CA LEU A 238 -1.38 -11.24 10.77
C LEU A 238 -0.82 -12.59 11.23
N ASP A 239 -0.11 -12.60 12.34
CA ASP A 239 0.25 -13.85 13.00
C ASP A 239 -0.94 -14.34 13.78
N ILE A 240 -1.60 -15.31 13.18
CA ILE A 240 -2.72 -16.01 13.80
C ILE A 240 -2.23 -17.38 14.28
N PRO A 241 -2.92 -17.98 15.26
CA PRO A 241 -2.67 -19.38 15.60
C PRO A 241 -2.94 -20.25 14.37
N GLU A 242 -2.21 -21.36 14.24
CA GLU A 242 -2.54 -22.38 13.26
C GLU A 242 -3.95 -22.88 13.57
N SER A 243 -4.91 -22.45 12.76
CA SER A 243 -6.31 -22.81 12.92
C SER A 243 -6.57 -24.12 12.18
N ASP A 244 -7.37 -25.00 12.77
CA ASP A 244 -8.08 -26.09 12.07
C ASP A 244 -9.15 -25.55 11.09
N ALA A 245 -9.09 -24.27 10.71
CA ALA A 245 -9.91 -23.73 9.64
C ALA A 245 -9.78 -24.72 8.48
N PRO A 246 -10.90 -25.27 7.95
CA PRO A 246 -10.82 -26.22 6.86
C PRO A 246 -9.94 -25.54 5.84
N ALA A 247 -8.74 -26.07 5.59
CA ALA A 247 -7.98 -25.58 4.47
C ALA A 247 -8.96 -25.57 3.29
N ALA A 248 -9.02 -24.49 2.53
CA ALA A 248 -9.46 -24.63 1.15
C ALA A 248 -8.52 -25.72 0.70
N LEU A 249 -9.06 -26.94 0.50
CA LEU A 249 -8.31 -28.19 0.54
C LEU A 249 -6.94 -27.87 0.01
N THR A 250 -5.92 -27.91 0.88
CA THR A 250 -4.60 -27.44 0.49
C THR A 250 -4.25 -28.12 -0.83
N ASP A 251 -3.35 -27.59 -1.66
CA ASP A 251 -2.94 -28.30 -2.87
C ASP A 251 -2.63 -29.79 -2.55
N GLU A 252 -2.16 -30.09 -1.33
CA GLU A 252 -2.05 -31.45 -0.79
C GLU A 252 -3.38 -32.18 -0.48
N ALA A 253 -4.37 -31.55 0.16
CA ALA A 253 -5.67 -32.17 0.42
C ALA A 253 -6.55 -32.28 -0.85
N LEU A 254 -6.40 -31.35 -1.78
CA LEU A 254 -7.05 -31.39 -3.09
C LEU A 254 -6.33 -32.43 -3.96
N ALA A 255 -5.00 -32.54 -3.87
CA ALA A 255 -4.25 -33.64 -4.46
C ALA A 255 -4.64 -35.00 -3.89
N GLU A 256 -4.85 -35.12 -2.58
CA GLU A 256 -5.33 -36.36 -1.99
C GLU A 256 -6.74 -36.71 -2.49
N ARG A 257 -7.61 -35.71 -2.63
CA ARG A 257 -8.94 -35.87 -3.21
C ARG A 257 -8.91 -36.26 -4.68
N VAL A 258 -7.97 -35.69 -5.46
CA VAL A 258 -7.70 -36.10 -6.83
C VAL A 258 -7.23 -37.55 -6.85
N ARG A 259 -6.21 -37.92 -6.06
CA ARG A 259 -5.65 -39.28 -6.02
C ARG A 259 -6.64 -40.34 -5.55
N SER A 260 -7.62 -39.96 -4.72
CA SER A 260 -8.67 -40.84 -4.21
C SER A 260 -9.93 -40.91 -5.07
N SER A 261 -10.04 -40.10 -6.14
CA SER A 261 -11.14 -40.21 -7.11
C SER A 261 -10.98 -41.47 -7.97
N ASP A 262 -12.12 -42.14 -8.25
CA ASP A 262 -12.18 -43.28 -9.17
C ASP A 262 -11.72 -42.93 -10.60
N MET A 263 -11.71 -41.63 -10.92
CA MET A 263 -11.32 -41.09 -12.23
C MET A 263 -9.81 -40.85 -12.35
N TRP A 264 -9.05 -40.87 -11.25
CA TRP A 264 -7.60 -40.65 -11.23
C TRP A 264 -6.81 -41.70 -11.99
N VAL A 265 -7.02 -42.98 -11.67
CA VAL A 265 -6.33 -44.09 -12.33
C VAL A 265 -6.66 -44.14 -13.84
N PRO A 266 -7.92 -43.96 -14.29
CA PRO A 266 -8.25 -43.76 -15.70
C PRO A 266 -7.51 -42.59 -16.35
N LEU A 267 -7.41 -41.44 -15.70
CA LEU A 267 -6.68 -40.27 -16.21
C LEU A 267 -5.19 -40.59 -16.40
N CYS A 268 -4.52 -41.18 -15.40
CA CYS A 268 -3.11 -41.57 -15.50
C CYS A 268 -2.86 -42.55 -16.65
N ARG A 269 -3.80 -43.45 -16.94
CA ARG A 269 -3.71 -44.41 -18.07
C ARG A 269 -3.99 -43.77 -19.43
N ALA A 270 -4.81 -42.72 -19.47
CA ALA A 270 -5.19 -42.03 -20.69
C ALA A 270 -4.24 -40.88 -21.06
N HIS A 271 -3.29 -40.54 -20.19
CA HIS A 271 -2.33 -39.46 -20.40
C HIS A 271 -1.55 -39.62 -21.72
N GLY A 272 -1.53 -38.57 -22.55
CA GLY A 272 -0.97 -38.58 -23.90
C GLY A 272 -1.87 -39.20 -24.98
N GLY A 273 -3.11 -39.55 -24.64
CA GLY A 273 -4.10 -40.17 -25.53
C GLY A 273 -5.35 -39.31 -25.78
N PRO A 274 -6.22 -39.71 -26.73
CA PRO A 274 -7.39 -38.91 -27.14
C PRO A 274 -8.50 -38.82 -26.08
N ALA A 275 -8.39 -39.56 -24.97
CA ALA A 275 -9.38 -39.58 -23.88
C ALA A 275 -8.95 -38.74 -22.66
N GLU A 276 -7.75 -38.16 -22.67
CA GLU A 276 -7.21 -37.39 -21.54
C GLU A 276 -8.12 -36.22 -21.15
N ASP A 277 -8.53 -35.40 -22.11
CA ASP A 277 -9.36 -34.21 -21.86
C ASP A 277 -10.72 -34.55 -21.24
N ALA A 278 -11.30 -35.70 -21.60
CA ALA A 278 -12.57 -36.15 -21.06
C ALA A 278 -12.45 -36.55 -19.57
N PHE A 279 -11.37 -37.25 -19.21
CA PHE A 279 -11.12 -37.63 -17.83
C PHE A 279 -10.68 -36.43 -16.98
N ARG A 280 -9.93 -35.48 -17.55
CA ARG A 280 -9.61 -34.21 -16.90
C ARG A 280 -10.87 -33.42 -16.58
N GLY A 281 -11.78 -33.26 -17.54
CA GLY A 281 -13.04 -32.53 -17.31
C GLY A 281 -13.85 -33.09 -16.15
N LEU A 282 -14.03 -34.41 -16.12
CA LEU A 282 -14.77 -35.10 -15.05
C LEU A 282 -14.09 -34.96 -13.67
N LEU A 283 -12.76 -35.04 -13.61
CA LEU A 283 -12.00 -34.84 -12.37
C LEU A 283 -12.10 -33.42 -11.84
N LYS A 284 -12.09 -32.41 -12.71
CA LYS A 284 -12.28 -31.01 -12.30
C LYS A 284 -13.68 -30.78 -11.76
N ASP A 285 -14.68 -31.34 -12.43
CA ASP A 285 -16.09 -31.21 -12.01
C ASP A 285 -16.32 -31.90 -10.65
N GLU A 286 -15.66 -33.03 -10.39
CA GLU A 286 -15.78 -33.79 -9.14
C GLU A 286 -14.95 -33.18 -7.99
N THR A 287 -13.71 -32.76 -8.27
CA THR A 287 -12.71 -32.42 -7.25
C THR A 287 -12.34 -30.94 -7.22
N GLY A 288 -12.90 -30.09 -8.09
CA GLY A 288 -12.57 -28.67 -8.15
C GLY A 288 -11.10 -28.33 -8.40
N ALA A 289 -10.30 -29.30 -8.86
CA ALA A 289 -8.89 -29.11 -9.19
C ALA A 289 -8.73 -28.23 -10.44
N ASP A 290 -7.65 -27.46 -10.50
CA ASP A 290 -7.25 -26.76 -11.72
C ASP A 290 -6.31 -27.62 -12.57
N ASP A 291 -6.01 -27.17 -13.78
CA ASP A 291 -5.08 -27.88 -14.68
C ASP A 291 -3.67 -27.98 -14.12
N ALA A 292 -3.21 -26.95 -13.40
CA ALA A 292 -1.86 -26.87 -12.87
C ALA A 292 -1.60 -27.98 -11.83
N LEU A 293 -2.57 -28.24 -10.96
CA LEU A 293 -2.50 -29.32 -10.00
C LEU A 293 -2.57 -30.70 -10.67
N LEU A 294 -3.48 -30.90 -11.62
CA LEU A 294 -3.59 -32.17 -12.36
C LEU A 294 -2.31 -32.49 -13.13
N ASP A 295 -1.67 -31.49 -13.74
CA ASP A 295 -0.40 -31.65 -14.44
C ASP A 295 0.74 -32.03 -13.49
N ALA A 296 0.81 -31.40 -12.32
CA ALA A 296 1.82 -31.71 -11.30
C ALA A 296 1.69 -33.16 -10.79
N LEU A 297 0.46 -33.60 -10.52
CA LEU A 297 0.19 -34.97 -10.04
C LEU A 297 0.42 -36.01 -11.14
N LEU A 298 0.06 -35.70 -12.39
CA LEU A 298 0.30 -36.61 -13.52
C LEU A 298 1.80 -36.77 -13.78
N ALA A 299 2.58 -35.70 -13.65
CA ALA A 299 4.03 -35.77 -13.77
C ALA A 299 4.63 -36.68 -12.68
N GLU A 300 4.19 -36.53 -11.42
CA GLU A 300 4.60 -37.39 -10.31
C GLU A 300 4.27 -38.87 -10.56
N GLU A 301 3.04 -39.17 -10.97
CA GLU A 301 2.55 -40.56 -11.09
C GLU A 301 3.05 -41.28 -12.35
N THR A 302 3.29 -40.55 -13.44
CA THR A 302 3.82 -41.12 -14.70
C THR A 302 5.35 -41.21 -14.72
N GLY A 303 6.03 -40.81 -13.64
CA GLY A 303 7.48 -40.82 -13.54
C GLY A 303 8.17 -39.80 -14.45
N SER A 304 7.41 -38.85 -15.00
CA SER A 304 7.95 -37.68 -15.68
C SER A 304 8.47 -36.76 -14.58
N ALA A 305 9.78 -36.82 -14.28
CA ALA A 305 10.40 -36.06 -13.20
C ALA A 305 9.79 -34.66 -13.09
N PRO A 306 9.32 -34.23 -11.90
CA PRO A 306 8.87 -32.85 -11.75
C PRO A 306 10.01 -31.98 -12.27
N PRO A 307 9.75 -31.01 -13.16
CA PRO A 307 10.80 -30.08 -13.51
C PRO A 307 11.35 -29.56 -12.17
N PRO A 308 12.67 -29.66 -11.91
CA PRO A 308 13.25 -28.98 -10.74
C PRO A 308 12.67 -27.58 -10.76
N PRO A 309 12.12 -27.03 -9.64
CA PRO A 309 11.29 -25.83 -9.68
C PRO A 309 11.96 -24.89 -10.63
N ALA A 310 11.33 -24.73 -11.80
CA ALA A 310 12.05 -24.26 -12.96
C ALA A 310 12.74 -23.01 -12.48
N ARG A 311 14.03 -22.84 -12.82
CA ARG A 311 14.48 -21.46 -12.95
C ARG A 311 13.38 -20.81 -13.74
N ALA A 312 12.65 -19.92 -13.10
CA ALA A 312 11.55 -19.25 -13.72
C ALA A 312 12.21 -18.23 -14.64
N ASP A 313 12.85 -18.74 -15.70
CA ASP A 313 13.25 -18.04 -16.89
C ASP A 313 11.97 -17.67 -17.71
N GLY A 314 10.79 -17.82 -17.08
CA GLY A 314 9.51 -17.24 -17.42
C GLY A 314 8.56 -17.12 -16.21
N ALA A 315 9.05 -16.88 -14.98
CA ALA A 315 8.14 -16.39 -13.92
C ALA A 315 7.48 -15.13 -14.48
N SER A 316 6.16 -15.04 -14.39
CA SER A 316 5.50 -13.77 -14.57
C SER A 316 6.21 -12.76 -13.66
N ASP A 317 6.67 -11.65 -14.24
CA ASP A 317 7.28 -10.54 -13.49
C ASP A 317 6.29 -9.89 -12.49
N GLU A 318 5.08 -10.42 -12.38
CA GLU A 318 4.03 -9.91 -11.54
C GLU A 318 4.19 -10.41 -10.09
N PRO A 319 4.02 -9.51 -9.10
CA PRO A 319 4.12 -9.85 -7.69
C PRO A 319 3.00 -10.80 -7.27
N ALA A 320 3.31 -11.72 -6.37
CA ALA A 320 2.29 -12.57 -5.76
C ALA A 320 1.35 -11.71 -4.90
N SER A 321 0.05 -11.96 -4.95
CA SER A 321 -0.92 -11.29 -4.07
C SER A 321 -1.79 -12.34 -3.39
N PRO A 322 -1.24 -13.05 -2.39
CA PRO A 322 -1.96 -14.14 -1.76
C PRO A 322 -3.15 -13.63 -0.96
N ASP A 323 -4.28 -14.32 -1.08
CA ASP A 323 -5.42 -14.07 -0.20
C ASP A 323 -5.20 -14.74 1.16
N LEU A 324 -4.89 -13.94 2.17
CA LEU A 324 -4.70 -14.38 3.56
C LEU A 324 -5.93 -14.16 4.43
N SER A 325 -6.98 -13.56 3.85
CA SER A 325 -8.16 -13.11 4.59
C SER A 325 -8.95 -14.27 5.18
N ARG A 326 -8.91 -15.45 4.55
CA ARG A 326 -9.69 -16.63 4.94
C ARG A 326 -9.25 -17.21 6.28
N GLU A 327 -7.97 -17.46 6.47
CA GLU A 327 -7.47 -17.98 7.75
C GLU A 327 -7.57 -16.93 8.86
N GLU A 328 -7.34 -15.65 8.53
CA GLU A 328 -7.51 -14.55 9.47
C GLU A 328 -8.96 -14.42 9.94
N TRP A 329 -9.91 -14.44 9.00
CA TRP A 329 -11.34 -14.48 9.30
C TRP A 329 -11.69 -15.65 10.21
N ALA A 330 -11.22 -16.85 9.90
CA ALA A 330 -11.46 -18.03 10.74
C ALA A 330 -10.91 -17.87 12.17
N ALA A 331 -9.74 -17.25 12.33
CA ALA A 331 -9.15 -16.99 13.65
C ALA A 331 -10.01 -16.01 14.48
N PHE A 332 -10.53 -14.93 13.87
CA PHE A 332 -11.40 -13.97 14.56
C PHE A 332 -12.82 -14.50 14.79
N MET A 333 -13.30 -15.40 13.94
CA MET A 333 -14.63 -16.02 14.08
C MET A 333 -14.63 -17.22 15.04
N SER A 334 -13.46 -17.76 15.40
CA SER A 334 -13.38 -18.81 16.41
C SER A 334 -13.91 -18.31 17.77
N PRO A 335 -14.76 -19.08 18.48
CA PRO A 335 -15.25 -18.69 19.81
C PRO A 335 -14.14 -18.57 20.87
N ALA A 336 -13.08 -19.37 20.74
CA ALA A 336 -11.96 -19.41 21.67
C ALA A 336 -10.66 -19.78 20.93
N PRO A 337 -10.12 -18.88 20.08
CA PRO A 337 -8.85 -19.14 19.41
C PRO A 337 -7.73 -19.27 20.45
N PRO A 338 -6.79 -20.21 20.28
CA PRO A 338 -5.71 -20.41 21.24
C PRO A 338 -4.80 -19.18 21.26
N ALA A 339 -4.58 -18.62 22.45
CA ALA A 339 -3.65 -17.51 22.61
C ALA A 339 -2.21 -17.98 22.37
N THR A 340 -1.45 -17.20 21.60
CA THR A 340 -0.03 -17.43 21.34
C THR A 340 0.82 -16.32 21.98
N ARG A 341 2.12 -16.29 21.67
CA ARG A 341 2.99 -15.18 22.06
C ARG A 341 2.56 -13.87 21.41
N ASP A 342 2.11 -13.94 20.16
CA ASP A 342 1.96 -12.79 19.26
C ASP A 342 0.48 -12.53 18.88
N PHE A 343 -0.43 -13.37 19.35
CA PHE A 343 -1.87 -13.28 19.13
C PHE A 343 -2.65 -13.58 20.41
N ALA A 344 -3.54 -12.69 20.81
CA ALA A 344 -4.53 -12.94 21.85
C ALA A 344 -5.77 -12.09 21.58
N VAL A 345 -6.92 -12.74 21.56
CA VAL A 345 -8.21 -12.07 21.36
C VAL A 345 -9.21 -12.55 22.41
N ARG A 346 -10.21 -11.71 22.66
CA ARG A 346 -11.36 -12.01 23.51
C ARG A 346 -12.63 -11.41 22.92
N GLU A 347 -13.75 -12.09 23.13
CA GLU A 347 -15.04 -11.55 22.75
C GLU A 347 -15.46 -10.43 23.71
N SER A 348 -16.17 -9.44 23.18
CA SER A 348 -16.75 -8.33 23.93
C SER A 348 -18.17 -8.07 23.41
N GLU A 349 -18.81 -7.04 23.94
CA GLU A 349 -20.16 -6.65 23.58
C GLU A 349 -20.29 -5.13 23.56
N LEU A 350 -21.34 -4.62 22.92
CA LEU A 350 -21.65 -3.19 22.92
C LEU A 350 -22.15 -2.67 24.27
N GLY A 351 -22.54 -3.57 25.18
CA GLY A 351 -23.11 -3.21 26.48
C GLY A 351 -24.56 -2.68 26.40
N LEU A 352 -25.25 -2.96 25.30
CA LEU A 352 -26.61 -2.48 25.01
C LEU A 352 -27.71 -3.51 25.32
N GLY A 353 -27.40 -4.56 26.09
CA GLY A 353 -28.32 -5.68 26.33
C GLY A 353 -29.59 -5.30 27.11
N GLN A 354 -29.55 -4.23 27.90
CA GLN A 354 -30.67 -3.72 28.70
C GLN A 354 -31.22 -2.39 28.17
N GLU A 355 -30.72 -1.91 27.03
CA GLU A 355 -31.16 -0.64 26.45
C GLU A 355 -32.34 -0.87 25.51
N ASP A 356 -33.50 -0.30 25.88
CA ASP A 356 -34.74 -0.37 25.08
C ASP A 356 -35.02 0.95 24.32
N ALA A 357 -34.16 1.96 24.49
CA ALA A 357 -34.34 3.27 23.89
C ALA A 357 -33.61 3.38 22.54
N GLU A 358 -34.27 4.02 21.57
CA GLU A 358 -33.60 4.44 20.34
C GLU A 358 -32.66 5.62 20.61
N PRO A 359 -31.48 5.70 19.95
CA PRO A 359 -31.03 4.88 18.80
C PRO A 359 -30.29 3.58 19.16
N TRP A 360 -30.22 3.20 20.44
CA TRP A 360 -29.34 2.13 20.91
C TRP A 360 -29.80 0.74 20.49
N VAL A 361 -31.11 0.50 20.47
CA VAL A 361 -31.69 -0.76 19.97
C VAL A 361 -31.30 -0.96 18.51
N SER A 362 -31.56 0.05 17.67
CA SER A 362 -31.21 0.00 16.25
C SER A 362 -29.71 -0.10 16.03
N LEU A 363 -28.87 0.49 16.88
CA LEU A 363 -27.42 0.33 16.78
C LEU A 363 -26.99 -1.11 17.07
N ARG A 364 -27.54 -1.73 18.12
CA ARG A 364 -27.24 -3.11 18.50
C ARG A 364 -27.58 -4.10 17.40
N GLU A 365 -28.72 -3.92 16.71
CA GLU A 365 -29.17 -4.80 15.63
C GLU A 365 -28.30 -4.76 14.37
N ARG A 366 -27.40 -3.76 14.24
CA ARG A 366 -26.55 -3.60 13.06
C ARG A 366 -25.23 -4.37 13.15
N PHE A 367 -24.85 -4.83 14.33
CA PHE A 367 -23.57 -5.50 14.59
C PHE A 367 -23.77 -6.95 15.03
N GLY A 368 -22.88 -7.82 14.58
CA GLY A 368 -22.87 -9.23 14.98
C GLY A 368 -21.94 -9.48 16.17
N ARG A 369 -20.63 -9.57 15.90
CA ARG A 369 -19.60 -9.86 16.91
C ARG A 369 -18.67 -8.67 17.12
N VAL A 370 -18.24 -8.51 18.36
CA VAL A 370 -17.17 -7.59 18.77
C VAL A 370 -16.04 -8.42 19.36
N VAL A 371 -14.85 -8.31 18.78
CA VAL A 371 -13.66 -9.01 19.25
C VAL A 371 -12.54 -8.01 19.49
N LEU A 372 -11.95 -8.08 20.67
CA LEU A 372 -10.83 -7.24 21.08
C LEU A 372 -9.57 -8.08 20.95
N ALA A 373 -8.61 -7.60 20.16
CA ALA A 373 -7.29 -8.19 20.04
C ALA A 373 -6.33 -7.50 21.01
N ASP A 374 -6.17 -8.07 22.20
CA ASP A 374 -5.25 -7.57 23.23
C ASP A 374 -3.78 -7.69 22.79
N ARG A 375 -3.47 -8.65 21.91
CA ARG A 375 -2.17 -8.79 21.25
C ARG A 375 -2.35 -9.18 19.79
N LEU A 376 -1.69 -8.45 18.91
CA LEU A 376 -1.66 -8.72 17.48
C LEU A 376 -0.28 -8.41 16.92
N ARG A 377 0.31 -9.34 16.16
CA ARG A 377 1.52 -9.11 15.37
C ARG A 377 1.18 -9.12 13.88
N GLU A 378 1.64 -8.10 13.17
CA GLU A 378 1.58 -8.03 11.71
C GLU A 378 3.00 -8.06 11.16
N VAL A 379 3.24 -8.93 10.17
CA VAL A 379 4.46 -8.91 9.36
C VAL A 379 4.15 -8.30 8.00
N ARG A 380 4.92 -7.28 7.61
CA ARG A 380 4.80 -6.59 6.31
C ARG A 380 6.07 -6.76 5.49
N ALA A 381 5.95 -7.35 4.30
CA ALA A 381 7.06 -7.60 3.40
C ALA A 381 6.93 -6.77 2.12
N LEU A 382 7.99 -6.04 1.76
CA LEU A 382 8.06 -5.29 0.51
C LEU A 382 8.57 -6.18 -0.60
N GLN A 383 7.71 -6.53 -1.55
CA GLN A 383 8.08 -7.30 -2.73
C GLN A 383 8.85 -6.46 -3.75
N GLY A 384 8.51 -5.17 -3.86
CA GLY A 384 9.07 -4.28 -4.86
C GLY A 384 8.22 -3.03 -5.05
N PHE A 385 8.29 -2.41 -6.22
CA PHE A 385 7.57 -1.19 -6.52
C PHE A 385 7.26 -1.01 -8.01
N ARG A 386 6.36 -0.08 -8.30
CA ARG A 386 6.08 0.43 -9.65
C ARG A 386 6.25 1.94 -9.70
N ARG A 387 6.37 2.52 -10.90
CA ARG A 387 6.46 3.98 -11.13
C ARG A 387 5.61 4.38 -12.31
N VAL A 388 5.26 5.66 -12.42
CA VAL A 388 4.36 6.24 -13.44
C VAL A 388 2.91 5.83 -13.22
N SER A 389 2.63 4.53 -13.20
CA SER A 389 1.32 3.96 -12.91
C SER A 389 1.48 2.65 -12.14
N PRO A 390 0.53 2.27 -11.27
CA PRO A 390 0.42 0.93 -10.68
C PRO A 390 0.29 -0.23 -11.67
N THR A 391 0.08 0.01 -12.97
CA THR A 391 0.17 -1.04 -14.02
C THR A 391 1.46 -1.02 -14.82
N SER A 392 2.37 -0.10 -14.49
CA SER A 392 3.70 -0.11 -15.10
C SER A 392 4.51 -1.32 -14.64
N ALA A 393 5.63 -1.57 -15.31
CA ALA A 393 6.47 -2.72 -14.99
C ALA A 393 6.82 -2.79 -13.50
N PHE A 394 6.66 -3.96 -12.91
CA PHE A 394 7.09 -4.25 -11.56
C PHE A 394 8.62 -4.27 -11.47
N VAL A 395 9.15 -3.63 -10.45
CA VAL A 395 10.57 -3.69 -10.09
C VAL A 395 10.70 -4.43 -8.76
N PRO A 396 11.28 -5.64 -8.72
CA PRO A 396 11.45 -6.38 -7.49
C PRO A 396 12.39 -5.65 -6.52
N ALA A 397 12.18 -5.84 -5.22
CA ALA A 397 13.06 -5.32 -4.16
C ALA A 397 14.50 -5.85 -4.32
N ASP A 398 14.64 -7.08 -4.82
CA ASP A 398 15.90 -7.60 -5.35
C ASP A 398 16.05 -7.25 -6.84
N THR A 399 16.61 -6.08 -7.09
CA THR A 399 16.90 -5.64 -8.47
C THR A 399 17.89 -6.53 -9.21
N ALA A 400 18.70 -7.33 -8.51
CA ALA A 400 19.67 -8.24 -9.12
C ALA A 400 19.09 -9.64 -9.40
N ARG A 401 17.93 -9.98 -8.83
CA ARG A 401 17.21 -11.26 -8.97
C ARG A 401 18.05 -12.49 -8.64
N ARG A 402 18.78 -12.44 -7.53
CA ARG A 402 19.66 -13.51 -7.02
C ARG A 402 19.27 -14.00 -5.63
N LEU A 403 18.39 -13.27 -4.94
CA LEU A 403 18.03 -13.48 -3.57
C LEU A 403 16.63 -14.09 -3.48
N ARG A 404 16.43 -14.92 -2.46
CA ARG A 404 15.15 -15.59 -2.17
C ARG A 404 14.50 -15.05 -0.88
N TRP A 405 14.87 -13.84 -0.45
CA TRP A 405 14.34 -13.23 0.76
C TRP A 405 13.83 -11.83 0.46
N LEU A 406 12.89 -11.34 1.27
CA LEU A 406 12.32 -9.99 1.14
C LEU A 406 12.58 -9.14 2.39
N PRO A 407 12.73 -7.81 2.23
CA PRO A 407 12.79 -6.90 3.35
C PRO A 407 11.41 -6.85 4.02
N ALA A 408 11.37 -7.04 5.33
CA ALA A 408 10.13 -7.02 6.09
C ALA A 408 10.30 -6.32 7.43
N VAL A 409 9.17 -5.94 8.01
CA VAL A 409 9.08 -5.38 9.36
C VAL A 409 7.95 -6.07 10.09
N GLU A 410 8.13 -6.24 11.40
CA GLU A 410 7.08 -6.70 12.30
C GLU A 410 6.54 -5.52 13.11
N VAL A 411 5.23 -5.55 13.33
CA VAL A 411 4.52 -4.57 14.14
C VAL A 411 3.74 -5.33 15.19
N PHE A 412 3.92 -4.95 16.44
CA PHE A 412 3.14 -5.46 17.56
C PHE A 412 2.13 -4.41 17.97
N GLY A 413 0.94 -4.88 18.31
CA GLY A 413 -0.19 -4.00 18.46
C GLY A 413 -1.40 -4.63 19.13
N GLU A 414 -2.48 -3.87 19.05
CA GLU A 414 -3.80 -4.22 19.52
C GLU A 414 -4.82 -3.94 18.41
N GLY A 415 -6.03 -4.47 18.54
CA GLY A 415 -7.05 -4.33 17.50
C GLY A 415 -8.48 -4.46 18.00
N LEU A 416 -9.40 -3.93 17.20
CA LEU A 416 -10.84 -4.02 17.34
C LEU A 416 -11.40 -4.62 16.06
N PHE A 417 -11.94 -5.82 16.15
CA PHE A 417 -12.62 -6.50 15.06
C PHE A 417 -14.13 -6.45 15.28
N LEU A 418 -14.85 -6.05 14.23
CA LEU A 418 -16.30 -5.93 14.22
C LEU A 418 -16.87 -6.69 13.04
N THR A 419 -17.95 -7.45 13.25
CA THR A 419 -18.79 -7.93 12.15
C THR A 419 -20.09 -7.16 12.12
N LEU A 420 -20.65 -6.98 10.93
CA LEU A 420 -22.03 -6.54 10.80
C LEU A 420 -22.98 -7.72 11.09
N ASP A 421 -24.23 -7.40 11.39
CA ASP A 421 -25.28 -8.41 11.42
C ASP A 421 -25.52 -8.95 10.01
N LYS A 422 -25.53 -10.28 9.87
CA LYS A 422 -25.54 -10.93 8.56
C LYS A 422 -26.89 -10.79 7.85
N ASP A 423 -27.98 -10.88 8.60
CA ASP A 423 -29.33 -10.83 8.02
C ASP A 423 -29.68 -9.41 7.61
N GLU A 424 -29.37 -8.42 8.45
CA GLU A 424 -29.52 -7.00 8.12
C GLU A 424 -28.62 -6.58 6.96
N LEU A 425 -27.38 -7.07 6.91
CA LEU A 425 -26.48 -6.82 5.79
C LEU A 425 -27.06 -7.39 4.48
N THR A 426 -27.50 -8.64 4.49
CA THR A 426 -28.07 -9.30 3.30
C THR A 426 -29.30 -8.56 2.80
N LYS A 427 -30.22 -8.16 3.70
CA LYS A 427 -31.39 -7.35 3.34
C LYS A 427 -30.99 -6.01 2.69
N TRP A 428 -29.97 -5.34 3.22
CA TRP A 428 -29.48 -4.08 2.66
C TRP A 428 -28.79 -4.27 1.30
N GLU A 429 -28.01 -5.34 1.12
CA GLU A 429 -27.37 -5.68 -0.16
C GLU A 429 -28.38 -6.01 -1.27
N ASP A 430 -29.57 -6.49 -0.89
CA ASP A 430 -30.65 -6.83 -1.80
C ASP A 430 -31.45 -5.61 -2.30
N ASP A 431 -31.25 -4.42 -1.73
CA ASP A 431 -31.91 -3.20 -2.20
C ASP A 431 -31.37 -2.76 -3.57
N ASP A 432 -32.27 -2.60 -4.55
CA ASP A 432 -31.93 -2.22 -5.92
C ASP A 432 -31.21 -0.87 -6.02
N ARG A 433 -31.39 0.06 -5.06
CA ARG A 433 -30.68 1.33 -5.02
C ARG A 433 -29.21 1.12 -4.64
N VAL A 434 -28.94 0.25 -3.66
CA VAL A 434 -27.58 -0.12 -3.24
C VAL A 434 -26.86 -0.82 -4.39
N ARG A 435 -27.49 -1.82 -4.99
CA ARG A 435 -26.94 -2.57 -6.13
C ARG A 435 -26.61 -1.66 -7.32
N ARG A 436 -27.53 -0.76 -7.71
CA ARG A 436 -27.30 0.19 -8.80
C ARG A 436 -26.15 1.15 -8.52
N ARG A 437 -26.04 1.64 -7.27
CA ARG A 437 -24.95 2.55 -6.89
C ARG A 437 -23.59 1.86 -6.99
N VAL A 438 -23.47 0.65 -6.46
CA VAL A 438 -22.20 -0.12 -6.51
C VAL A 438 -21.88 -0.59 -7.93
N ALA A 439 -22.88 -0.92 -8.75
CA ALA A 439 -22.66 -1.24 -10.17
C ALA A 439 -22.00 -0.08 -10.95
N GLY A 440 -22.30 1.17 -10.58
CA GLY A 440 -21.60 2.35 -11.09
C GLY A 440 -20.12 2.34 -10.73
N LEU A 441 -19.77 2.11 -9.46
CA LEU A 441 -18.36 1.99 -9.03
C LEU A 441 -17.66 0.81 -9.73
N ARG A 442 -18.34 -0.32 -9.87
CA ARG A 442 -17.81 -1.51 -10.54
C ARG A 442 -17.48 -1.24 -12.01
N THR A 443 -18.33 -0.47 -12.69
CA THR A 443 -18.10 -0.05 -14.08
C THR A 443 -16.84 0.80 -14.20
N ASP A 444 -16.63 1.74 -13.26
CA ASP A 444 -15.43 2.57 -13.23
C ASP A 444 -14.18 1.75 -12.89
N LEU A 445 -14.29 0.81 -11.94
CA LEU A 445 -13.22 -0.14 -11.62
C LEU A 445 -12.81 -0.98 -12.83
N GLY A 446 -13.77 -1.50 -13.60
CA GLY A 446 -13.46 -2.27 -14.82
C GLY A 446 -12.83 -1.44 -15.96
N ARG A 447 -12.85 -0.11 -15.86
CA ARG A 447 -12.14 0.80 -16.78
C ARG A 447 -10.82 1.32 -16.20
N SER A 448 -10.63 1.14 -14.90
CA SER A 448 -9.47 1.60 -14.16
C SER A 448 -8.31 0.65 -14.36
N PHE A 449 -7.10 1.21 -14.45
CA PHE A 449 -5.89 0.39 -14.41
C PHE A 449 -5.63 -0.20 -13.00
N GLN A 450 -6.44 0.15 -12.00
CA GLN A 450 -6.40 -0.49 -10.67
C GLN A 450 -7.13 -1.83 -10.60
N GLN A 451 -7.86 -2.24 -11.64
CA GLN A 451 -8.71 -3.43 -11.61
C GLN A 451 -7.96 -4.66 -11.08
N ASP A 452 -6.80 -4.98 -11.66
CA ASP A 452 -6.03 -6.17 -11.26
C ASP A 452 -5.52 -6.06 -9.83
N ARG A 453 -5.01 -4.88 -9.43
CA ARG A 453 -4.50 -4.64 -8.06
C ARG A 453 -5.63 -4.75 -7.03
N LEU A 454 -6.79 -4.16 -7.31
CA LEU A 454 -7.90 -4.12 -6.36
C LEU A 454 -8.67 -5.45 -6.35
N GLY A 455 -8.71 -6.18 -7.47
CA GLY A 455 -9.31 -7.51 -7.58
C GLY A 455 -8.71 -8.52 -6.58
N THR A 456 -7.43 -8.37 -6.24
CA THR A 456 -6.79 -9.23 -5.24
C THR A 456 -7.34 -9.02 -3.82
N VAL A 457 -7.99 -7.90 -3.53
CA VAL A 457 -8.60 -7.59 -2.23
C VAL A 457 -10.12 -7.68 -2.29
N THR A 458 -10.73 -7.24 -3.40
CA THR A 458 -12.20 -7.23 -3.57
C THR A 458 -12.77 -8.58 -3.99
N GLY A 459 -11.96 -9.45 -4.59
CA GLY A 459 -12.40 -10.68 -5.25
C GLY A 459 -12.72 -10.43 -6.72
N ALA A 460 -13.33 -11.42 -7.36
CA ALA A 460 -13.68 -11.38 -8.79
C ALA A 460 -14.62 -10.22 -9.14
N GLU A 461 -15.49 -9.82 -8.21
CA GLU A 461 -16.44 -8.75 -8.40
C GLU A 461 -16.53 -7.86 -7.15
N LEU A 462 -16.60 -6.53 -7.35
CA LEU A 462 -16.80 -5.58 -6.25
C LEU A 462 -18.19 -5.74 -5.62
N SER A 463 -18.25 -6.18 -4.37
CA SER A 463 -19.48 -6.36 -3.61
C SER A 463 -19.92 -5.08 -2.88
N PRO A 464 -21.24 -4.87 -2.62
CA PRO A 464 -21.71 -3.75 -1.80
C PRO A 464 -21.14 -3.75 -0.38
N ARG A 465 -21.09 -4.93 0.28
CA ARG A 465 -20.45 -5.06 1.60
C ARG A 465 -19.00 -4.62 1.63
N PHE A 466 -18.23 -4.82 0.55
CA PHE A 466 -16.84 -4.37 0.50
C PHE A 466 -16.76 -2.85 0.63
N VAL A 467 -17.52 -2.12 -0.19
CA VAL A 467 -17.53 -0.65 -0.17
C VAL A 467 -18.03 -0.14 1.18
N LEU A 468 -19.06 -0.79 1.76
CA LEU A 468 -19.59 -0.48 3.08
C LEU A 468 -18.54 -0.66 4.18
N LEU A 469 -17.94 -1.86 4.30
CA LEU A 469 -16.98 -2.20 5.36
C LEU A 469 -15.69 -1.42 5.24
N HIS A 470 -15.20 -1.21 4.02
CA HIS A 470 -14.04 -0.37 3.74
C HIS A 470 -14.30 1.09 4.15
N THR A 471 -15.45 1.65 3.76
CA THR A 471 -15.80 3.01 4.18
C THR A 471 -16.03 3.09 5.69
N LEU A 472 -16.62 2.07 6.30
CA LEU A 472 -16.79 1.96 7.75
C LEU A 472 -15.44 1.92 8.47
N GLY A 473 -14.47 1.14 8.00
CA GLY A 473 -13.11 1.09 8.55
C GLY A 473 -12.43 2.46 8.54
N HIS A 474 -12.59 3.21 7.45
CA HIS A 474 -12.13 4.59 7.37
C HIS A 474 -12.75 5.51 8.44
N LEU A 475 -14.08 5.45 8.58
CA LEU A 475 -14.80 6.29 9.55
C LEU A 475 -14.48 5.88 11.00
N LEU A 476 -14.32 4.59 11.26
CA LEU A 476 -13.89 4.05 12.54
C LEU A 476 -12.48 4.52 12.90
N ILE A 477 -11.50 4.43 11.99
CA ILE A 477 -10.14 4.92 12.24
C ILE A 477 -10.17 6.41 12.62
N ARG A 478 -10.97 7.23 11.93
CA ARG A 478 -11.09 8.65 12.24
C ARG A 478 -11.66 8.87 13.64
N GLN A 479 -12.75 8.19 13.99
CA GLN A 479 -13.37 8.33 15.31
C GLN A 479 -12.43 7.80 16.42
N LEU A 480 -11.90 6.60 16.25
CA LEU A 480 -11.01 5.95 17.23
C LEU A 480 -9.71 6.75 17.41
N SER A 481 -9.15 7.34 16.36
CA SER A 481 -7.96 8.20 16.49
C SER A 481 -8.20 9.39 17.43
N PHE A 482 -9.41 9.96 17.41
CA PHE A 482 -9.79 11.06 18.28
C PHE A 482 -9.95 10.62 19.74
N GLU A 483 -10.47 9.41 19.97
CA GLU A 483 -10.83 8.92 21.31
C GLU A 483 -9.72 8.11 22.00
N SER A 484 -8.90 7.38 21.25
CA SER A 484 -7.81 6.53 21.77
C SER A 484 -6.48 7.28 21.88
N GLY A 485 -6.37 8.48 21.30
CA GLY A 485 -5.13 9.26 21.25
C GLY A 485 -4.10 8.78 20.22
N TYR A 486 -4.41 7.74 19.43
CA TYR A 486 -3.57 7.33 18.30
C TYR A 486 -3.70 8.33 17.16
N SER A 487 -2.60 8.60 16.45
CA SER A 487 -2.70 9.32 15.18
C SER A 487 -3.40 8.43 14.14
N THR A 488 -4.14 9.03 13.20
CA THR A 488 -4.75 8.26 12.09
C THR A 488 -3.72 7.44 11.32
N ALA A 489 -2.50 7.96 11.15
CA ALA A 489 -1.40 7.27 10.48
C ALA A 489 -0.85 6.05 11.26
N SER A 490 -1.16 5.95 12.56
CA SER A 490 -0.78 4.84 13.45
C SER A 490 -1.84 3.75 13.52
N LEU A 491 -3.02 3.95 12.94
CA LEU A 491 -4.08 2.96 12.83
C LEU A 491 -4.22 2.50 11.38
N ARG A 492 -4.59 1.24 11.19
CA ARG A 492 -4.83 0.62 9.89
C ARG A 492 -6.06 -0.25 9.94
N GLU A 493 -6.69 -0.41 8.80
CA GLU A 493 -7.82 -1.29 8.62
C GLU A 493 -7.44 -2.53 7.81
N ARG A 494 -8.17 -3.62 8.08
CA ARG A 494 -8.18 -4.84 7.29
C ARG A 494 -9.63 -5.26 7.07
N VAL A 495 -10.02 -5.38 5.81
CA VAL A 495 -11.42 -5.58 5.40
C VAL A 495 -11.63 -7.04 5.02
N TYR A 496 -12.59 -7.69 5.66
CA TYR A 496 -13.02 -9.05 5.36
C TYR A 496 -14.41 -8.99 4.75
N ALA A 497 -14.49 -9.00 3.41
CA ALA A 497 -15.74 -8.74 2.70
C ALA A 497 -15.93 -9.60 1.44
N ARG A 498 -15.23 -10.75 1.34
CA ARG A 498 -15.42 -11.73 0.26
C ARG A 498 -16.70 -12.55 0.46
N PRO A 499 -17.71 -12.44 -0.43
CA PRO A 499 -18.92 -13.25 -0.35
C PRO A 499 -18.63 -14.75 -0.46
N GLU A 500 -17.66 -15.15 -1.27
CA GLU A 500 -17.22 -16.55 -1.46
C GLU A 500 -16.66 -17.21 -0.19
N HIS A 501 -16.32 -16.41 0.82
CA HIS A 501 -15.82 -16.88 2.12
C HIS A 501 -16.74 -16.52 3.27
N ASP A 502 -17.96 -16.04 2.96
CA ASP A 502 -18.94 -15.56 3.93
C ASP A 502 -18.35 -14.53 4.90
N GLN A 503 -17.57 -13.58 4.37
CA GLN A 503 -16.93 -12.53 5.16
C GLN A 503 -17.79 -11.25 5.17
N TYR A 504 -17.85 -10.62 6.34
CA TYR A 504 -18.66 -9.41 6.58
C TYR A 504 -18.18 -8.60 7.80
N GLY A 505 -16.86 -8.43 7.94
CA GLY A 505 -16.27 -7.70 9.06
C GLY A 505 -15.07 -6.85 8.71
N VAL A 506 -14.67 -6.02 9.66
CA VAL A 506 -13.53 -5.11 9.57
C VAL A 506 -12.72 -5.16 10.85
N LEU A 507 -11.40 -5.21 10.71
CA LEU A 507 -10.45 -5.06 11.80
C LEU A 507 -9.82 -3.67 11.71
N VAL A 508 -9.88 -2.89 12.79
CA VAL A 508 -9.04 -1.70 12.98
C VAL A 508 -7.96 -2.04 13.99
N TYR A 509 -6.69 -1.83 13.65
CA TYR A 509 -5.56 -2.24 14.48
C TYR A 509 -4.42 -1.22 14.43
N THR A 510 -3.50 -1.32 15.39
CA THR A 510 -2.33 -0.43 15.42
C THR A 510 -1.28 -0.87 14.40
N ALA A 511 -0.81 0.09 13.60
CA ALA A 511 0.07 -0.11 12.43
C ALA A 511 1.50 0.39 12.62
N ALA A 512 1.78 1.01 13.77
CA ALA A 512 3.09 1.46 14.21
C ALA A 512 3.26 1.14 15.69
N GLY A 513 4.16 0.21 16.00
CA GLY A 513 4.67 0.01 17.35
C GLY A 513 5.91 0.86 17.51
N ASP A 514 5.78 2.10 18.01
CA ASP A 514 6.93 2.74 18.64
C ASP A 514 7.32 1.96 19.90
N ALA A 515 8.52 2.22 20.42
CA ALA A 515 9.05 1.65 21.66
C ALA A 515 8.23 1.96 22.94
N GLU A 516 7.08 2.63 22.79
CA GLU A 516 6.06 2.80 23.81
C GLU A 516 5.02 1.71 23.57
N GLY A 517 5.03 0.65 24.39
CA GLY A 517 4.02 -0.40 24.29
C GLY A 517 2.60 0.19 24.23
N THR A 518 1.70 -0.44 23.48
CA THR A 518 0.30 -0.05 23.42
C THR A 518 -0.25 0.02 24.84
N LEU A 519 -0.63 1.21 25.32
CA LEU A 519 -1.21 1.38 26.66
C LEU A 519 -2.66 0.86 26.75
N GLY A 520 -3.08 0.01 25.81
CA GLY A 520 -4.44 -0.52 25.72
C GLY A 520 -5.45 0.51 25.24
N GLY A 521 -5.01 1.54 24.50
CA GLY A 521 -5.86 2.67 24.13
C GLY A 521 -6.97 2.29 23.18
N LEU A 522 -6.69 1.43 22.20
CA LEU A 522 -7.67 0.97 21.21
C LEU A 522 -8.60 -0.10 21.79
N VAL A 523 -8.05 -1.09 22.49
CA VAL A 523 -8.85 -2.15 23.14
C VAL A 523 -9.79 -1.55 24.18
N GLN A 524 -9.34 -0.57 24.97
CA GLN A 524 -10.20 0.11 25.93
C GLN A 524 -11.39 0.81 25.26
N GLN A 525 -11.23 1.40 24.06
CA GLN A 525 -12.38 1.97 23.34
C GLN A 525 -13.35 0.90 22.83
N GLY A 526 -12.87 -0.32 22.63
CA GLY A 526 -13.70 -1.46 22.26
C GLY A 526 -14.52 -2.05 23.42
N GLU A 527 -14.28 -1.64 24.67
CA GLU A 527 -15.02 -2.14 25.83
C GLU A 527 -16.35 -1.42 26.04
N PRO A 528 -17.40 -2.11 26.54
CA PRO A 528 -18.66 -1.48 26.88
C PRO A 528 -18.51 -0.49 28.07
N PRO A 529 -19.25 0.63 28.09
CA PRO A 529 -20.20 1.09 27.07
C PRO A 529 -19.54 1.95 25.96
N ARG A 530 -18.22 2.13 25.99
CA ARG A 530 -17.50 3.12 25.16
C ARG A 530 -17.70 2.87 23.67
N LEU A 531 -17.59 1.61 23.24
CA LEU A 531 -17.72 1.26 21.84
C LEU A 531 -19.06 1.67 21.24
N ALA A 532 -20.17 1.49 21.97
CA ALA A 532 -21.48 1.92 21.49
C ALA A 532 -21.53 3.43 21.25
N GLU A 533 -21.00 4.24 22.16
CA GLU A 533 -20.91 5.69 22.00
C GLU A 533 -20.00 6.07 20.82
N THR A 534 -18.84 5.42 20.68
CA THR A 534 -17.91 5.60 19.55
C THR A 534 -18.63 5.36 18.22
N LEU A 535 -19.37 4.26 18.10
CA LEU A 535 -20.09 3.90 16.89
C LEU A 535 -21.19 4.89 16.55
N LEU A 536 -21.95 5.35 17.55
CA LEU A 536 -22.98 6.36 17.36
C LEU A 536 -22.38 7.69 16.88
N ARG A 537 -21.32 8.18 17.54
CA ARG A 537 -20.62 9.41 17.14
C ARG A 537 -20.00 9.31 15.76
N MET A 538 -19.43 8.15 15.43
CA MET A 538 -18.89 7.88 14.10
C MET A 538 -19.99 8.01 13.04
N ALA A 539 -21.16 7.41 13.25
CA ALA A 539 -22.28 7.48 12.32
C ALA A 539 -22.81 8.93 12.17
N GLU A 540 -22.93 9.68 13.27
CA GLU A 540 -23.32 11.09 13.24
C GLU A 540 -22.30 11.97 12.50
N ALA A 541 -21.01 11.78 12.77
CA ALA A 541 -19.93 12.51 12.12
C ALA A 541 -19.86 12.18 10.62
N ALA A 542 -20.05 10.92 10.25
CA ALA A 542 -20.09 10.47 8.87
C ALA A 542 -21.25 11.08 8.07
N ALA A 543 -22.35 11.46 8.75
CA ALA A 543 -23.51 12.11 8.14
C ALA A 543 -23.30 13.59 7.80
N TRP A 544 -22.12 14.16 8.06
CA TRP A 544 -21.78 15.55 7.75
C TRP A 544 -20.48 15.66 6.95
N CYS A 545 -20.49 16.43 5.86
CA CYS A 545 -19.28 16.83 5.15
C CYS A 545 -19.34 18.33 4.82
N SER A 546 -18.26 19.05 5.07
CA SER A 546 -18.15 20.48 4.75
C SER A 546 -18.17 20.78 3.25
N ALA A 547 -18.02 19.75 2.40
CA ALA A 547 -18.08 19.85 0.94
C ALA A 547 -19.44 19.39 0.38
N ASP A 548 -20.44 19.12 1.22
CA ASP A 548 -21.80 18.84 0.75
C ASP A 548 -22.47 20.11 0.18
N PRO A 549 -23.32 19.97 -0.86
CA PRO A 549 -23.79 18.72 -1.48
C PRO A 549 -22.83 18.12 -2.52
N LEU A 550 -21.80 18.85 -2.96
CA LEU A 550 -20.90 18.42 -4.03
C LEU A 550 -20.22 17.08 -3.73
N CYS A 551 -19.83 16.84 -2.48
CA CYS A 551 -19.25 15.57 -2.06
C CYS A 551 -20.27 14.41 -2.14
N ALA A 552 -21.47 14.58 -1.57
CA ALA A 552 -22.51 13.55 -1.53
C ALA A 552 -23.07 13.18 -2.91
N GLU A 553 -23.24 14.18 -3.79
CA GLU A 553 -23.85 14.01 -5.11
C GLU A 553 -22.85 13.56 -6.18
N HIS A 554 -21.55 13.55 -5.90
CA HIS A 554 -20.56 13.23 -6.92
C HIS A 554 -20.67 11.77 -7.36
N SER A 555 -20.88 11.57 -8.67
CA SER A 555 -20.91 10.25 -9.30
C SER A 555 -19.52 9.67 -9.55
N GLY A 556 -18.46 10.25 -8.99
CA GLY A 556 -17.09 9.78 -9.16
C GLY A 556 -16.03 10.84 -8.93
N GLN A 557 -15.05 10.54 -8.08
CA GLN A 557 -13.91 11.40 -7.77
C GLN A 557 -12.68 10.59 -7.35
N GLY A 558 -11.60 11.29 -7.06
CA GLY A 558 -10.34 10.67 -6.65
C GLY A 558 -9.65 9.97 -7.81
N PHE A 559 -8.78 9.02 -7.48
CA PHE A 559 -8.00 8.29 -8.46
C PHE A 559 -8.91 7.36 -9.28
N ASP A 560 -8.80 7.45 -10.61
CA ASP A 560 -9.62 6.68 -11.56
C ASP A 560 -11.14 6.74 -11.32
N ASN A 561 -11.63 7.84 -10.75
CA ASN A 561 -13.05 8.01 -10.47
C ASN A 561 -13.62 7.00 -9.44
N LEU A 562 -12.75 6.32 -8.66
CA LEU A 562 -13.13 5.17 -7.83
C LEU A 562 -13.77 5.54 -6.48
N ASN A 563 -13.94 6.82 -6.16
CA ASN A 563 -14.64 7.26 -4.96
C ASN A 563 -15.96 7.95 -5.30
N ARG A 564 -16.96 7.81 -4.43
CA ARG A 564 -18.24 8.55 -4.52
C ARG A 564 -18.32 9.58 -3.41
N ALA A 565 -19.17 9.43 -2.40
CA ALA A 565 -19.30 10.37 -1.30
C ALA A 565 -18.12 10.28 -0.30
N ALA A 566 -16.90 10.53 -0.77
CA ALA A 566 -15.66 10.38 -0.01
C ALA A 566 -14.60 11.39 -0.47
N CYS A 567 -14.22 12.30 0.44
CA CYS A 567 -13.17 13.29 0.23
C CYS A 567 -12.28 13.45 1.47
N HIS A 568 -11.24 14.27 1.39
CA HIS A 568 -10.31 14.52 2.51
C HIS A 568 -11.00 15.03 3.79
N ALA A 569 -12.13 15.72 3.65
CA ALA A 569 -12.87 16.24 4.80
C ALA A 569 -13.60 15.14 5.57
N CYS A 570 -14.12 14.10 4.91
CA CYS A 570 -14.99 13.11 5.56
C CYS A 570 -14.40 11.69 5.67
N ALA A 571 -13.70 11.19 4.65
CA ALA A 571 -13.42 9.75 4.54
C ALA A 571 -11.96 9.40 4.24
N LEU A 572 -11.19 10.22 3.52
CA LEU A 572 -9.83 9.83 3.15
C LEU A 572 -8.90 9.79 4.36
N LEU A 573 -7.99 8.81 4.37
CA LEU A 573 -7.00 8.52 5.40
C LEU A 573 -5.56 8.67 4.86
N PRO A 574 -4.54 8.73 5.74
CA PRO A 574 -3.15 8.53 5.32
C PRO A 574 -2.96 7.20 4.57
N GLU A 575 -2.05 7.16 3.61
CA GLU A 575 -1.77 5.96 2.80
C GLU A 575 -1.34 4.76 3.66
N THR A 576 -0.70 5.00 4.79
CA THR A 576 -0.28 3.95 5.74
C THR A 576 -1.44 3.25 6.45
N SER A 577 -2.65 3.84 6.41
CA SER A 577 -3.82 3.36 7.15
C SER A 577 -4.79 2.53 6.32
N CYS A 578 -4.75 2.67 4.98
CA CYS A 578 -5.69 2.01 4.07
C CYS A 578 -4.97 0.95 3.23
N GLU A 579 -5.53 -0.26 3.15
CA GLU A 579 -4.99 -1.35 2.31
C GLU A 579 -5.26 -1.13 0.82
N THR A 580 -6.38 -0.49 0.48
CA THR A 580 -6.79 -0.27 -0.91
C THR A 580 -6.25 1.03 -1.51
N GLY A 581 -5.72 1.95 -0.69
CA GLY A 581 -5.14 3.22 -1.13
C GLY A 581 -6.17 4.32 -1.37
N ASN A 582 -7.17 4.45 -0.49
CA ASN A 582 -8.22 5.47 -0.58
C ASN A 582 -9.05 5.39 -1.88
N THR A 583 -9.40 4.18 -2.33
CA THR A 583 -10.25 3.92 -3.51
C THR A 583 -11.45 3.09 -3.10
N LEU A 584 -12.57 3.13 -3.84
CA LEU A 584 -13.77 2.35 -3.54
C LEU A 584 -14.41 2.77 -2.20
N LEU A 585 -14.56 4.08 -2.00
CA LEU A 585 -15.15 4.68 -0.80
C LEU A 585 -16.47 5.38 -1.12
N ASP A 586 -17.45 5.23 -0.24
CA ASP A 586 -18.77 5.85 -0.39
C ASP A 586 -19.54 5.94 0.95
N ARG A 587 -19.46 7.09 1.64
CA ARG A 587 -20.15 7.23 2.94
C ARG A 587 -21.66 7.17 2.84
N ALA A 588 -22.25 7.42 1.66
CA ALA A 588 -23.69 7.31 1.47
C ALA A 588 -24.19 5.87 1.67
N LEU A 589 -23.35 4.86 1.44
CA LEU A 589 -23.68 3.47 1.77
C LEU A 589 -23.68 3.20 3.29
N VAL A 590 -22.97 4.02 4.07
CA VAL A 590 -22.90 3.92 5.53
C VAL A 590 -24.09 4.67 6.16
N VAL A 591 -24.27 5.95 5.85
CA VAL A 591 -25.21 6.85 6.55
C VAL A 591 -26.45 7.26 5.75
N GLY A 592 -26.52 6.87 4.48
CA GLY A 592 -27.61 7.19 3.58
C GLY A 592 -27.35 8.44 2.75
N GLY A 593 -28.09 8.56 1.66
CA GLY A 593 -28.14 9.75 0.82
C GLY A 593 -29.40 9.75 -0.04
N ASP A 594 -29.63 10.83 -0.77
CA ASP A 594 -30.90 11.06 -1.48
C ASP A 594 -31.36 9.92 -2.40
N GLN A 595 -30.42 9.13 -2.93
CA GLN A 595 -30.68 8.08 -3.91
C GLN A 595 -30.33 6.67 -3.42
N VAL A 596 -29.83 6.51 -2.18
CA VAL A 596 -29.37 5.21 -1.67
C VAL A 596 -29.58 5.12 -0.16
N PRO A 597 -30.14 4.00 0.34
CA PRO A 597 -30.25 3.80 1.78
C PRO A 597 -28.89 3.49 2.39
N GLY A 598 -28.64 4.06 3.56
CA GLY A 598 -27.44 3.76 4.36
C GLY A 598 -27.68 2.60 5.30
N TYR A 599 -26.66 1.76 5.51
CA TYR A 599 -26.75 0.67 6.47
C TYR A 599 -27.06 1.16 7.90
N PHE A 600 -26.48 2.30 8.31
CA PHE A 600 -26.70 2.96 9.61
C PHE A 600 -27.66 4.16 9.54
N GLU A 601 -28.34 4.38 8.41
CA GLU A 601 -29.27 5.50 8.25
C GLU A 601 -30.38 5.53 9.34
N PRO A 602 -31.00 4.39 9.73
CA PRO A 602 -31.99 4.38 10.82
C PRO A 602 -31.41 4.87 12.14
N VAL A 603 -30.18 4.45 12.48
CA VAL A 603 -29.48 4.83 13.71
C VAL A 603 -29.25 6.35 13.73
N VAL A 604 -28.77 6.93 12.62
CA VAL A 604 -28.53 8.37 12.51
C VAL A 604 -29.83 9.17 12.62
N ALA A 605 -30.90 8.73 11.95
CA ALA A 605 -32.19 9.41 11.98
C ALA A 605 -32.80 9.43 13.39
N GLN A 606 -32.72 8.31 14.09
CA GLN A 606 -33.19 8.18 15.47
C GLN A 606 -32.33 8.97 16.45
N ALA A 607 -31.00 8.96 16.29
CA ALA A 607 -30.09 9.74 17.12
C ALA A 607 -30.40 11.24 17.05
N ARG A 608 -30.59 11.76 15.84
CA ARG A 608 -31.00 13.16 15.61
C ARG A 608 -32.36 13.47 16.23
N SER A 609 -33.31 12.55 16.13
CA SER A 609 -34.65 12.69 16.72
C SER A 609 -34.59 12.72 18.25
N ALA A 610 -33.80 11.83 18.85
CA ALA A 610 -33.57 11.78 20.30
C ALA A 610 -32.87 13.05 20.80
N ALA A 611 -31.85 13.53 20.07
CA ALA A 611 -31.14 14.78 20.40
C ALA A 611 -32.07 16.00 20.33
N ALA A 612 -32.91 16.11 19.29
CA ALA A 612 -33.89 17.19 19.16
C ALA A 612 -34.88 17.20 20.34
N ALA A 613 -35.45 16.03 20.67
CA ALA A 613 -36.36 15.89 21.81
C ALA A 613 -35.69 16.23 23.16
N ALA A 614 -34.41 15.91 23.33
CA ALA A 614 -33.66 16.25 24.55
C ALA A 614 -33.44 17.77 24.69
N VAL A 615 -33.18 18.48 23.59
CA VAL A 615 -33.05 19.95 23.59
C VAL A 615 -34.38 20.62 23.95
N GLU A 616 -35.50 20.12 23.42
CA GLU A 616 -36.84 20.66 23.71
C GLU A 616 -37.28 20.45 25.17
N ARG A 617 -36.78 19.39 25.84
CA ARG A 617 -37.10 19.07 27.24
C ARG A 617 -36.24 19.81 28.27
N ARG A 618 -35.19 20.55 27.87
CA ARG A 618 -34.41 21.35 28.84
C ARG A 618 -35.24 22.57 29.28
N PRO A 619 -35.59 22.70 30.57
CA PRO A 619 -36.25 23.91 31.06
C PRO A 619 -35.36 25.12 30.80
N ARG A 620 -35.96 26.20 30.30
CA ARG A 620 -35.27 27.47 29.96
C ARG A 620 -34.58 28.11 31.16
#